data_AF-A0A975VXJ9-F1
#
_entry.id   AF-A0A975VXJ9-F1
#
_cell.length_a   1.000
_cell.length_b   1.000
_cell.length_c   1.000
_cell.angle_alpha   90.00
_cell.angle_beta   90.00
_cell.angle_gamma   90.00
#
_symmetry.space_group_name_H-M   'P 1'
#
loop_
_entity.id
_entity.type
_entity.pdbx_description
1 polymer ?
#
loop_
_entity_poly.entity_id
_entity_poly.type
_entity_poly.pdbx_seq_one_letter_code
_entity_poly.pdbx_strand_id
1 'polypeptide(L)'
;MMKAASPAIATDIQATPRALKYLLMFTIFYIPNQRMFPDFTLTGLNITNLLFVAILILIMRNKVKAQTRAPLKKQFVFFFLVLTWGFLIGQVHDISTVFADFQVLKNAVLYMLLYFLAYYAVQDTKTIRLLFFTILFTTFFDTYLGLRQVLDYGFNYNEMRRVAAPFSWNSTDANRSSAFFTIYLTLMGVTALYYRSSRTVRWIALGCLAFGIFVNFFTYSRQSYGILAVLILILAFRRNVLLGGCRT
;
A
#
# COMPACT_ATOMS: atom_id res chain seq x y z
N MET A 1 53.75 1.95 0.93
CA MET A 1 52.67 2.16 -0.06
C MET A 1 51.37 2.46 0.68
N MET A 2 51.03 3.75 0.79
CA MET A 2 49.77 4.20 1.41
C MET A 2 48.60 3.79 0.51
N LYS A 3 47.68 3.01 1.06
CA LYS A 3 46.40 2.66 0.42
C LYS A 3 45.55 3.93 0.41
N ALA A 4 45.45 4.58 -0.75
CA ALA A 4 44.61 5.76 -0.93
C ALA A 4 43.18 5.43 -0.46
N ALA A 5 42.68 6.22 0.48
CA ALA A 5 41.30 6.14 0.92
C ALA A 5 40.40 6.37 -0.30
N SER A 6 39.53 5.40 -0.59
CA SER A 6 38.50 5.54 -1.62
C SER A 6 37.72 6.83 -1.35
N PRO A 7 37.57 7.73 -2.34
CA PRO A 7 36.76 8.93 -2.13
C PRO A 7 35.36 8.50 -1.74
N ALA A 8 34.87 9.02 -0.62
CA ALA A 8 33.47 8.89 -0.24
C ALA A 8 32.65 9.44 -1.40
N ILE A 9 31.94 8.56 -2.11
CA ILE A 9 30.99 8.96 -3.14
C ILE A 9 29.92 9.76 -2.41
N ALA A 10 30.02 11.08 -2.45
CA ALA A 10 28.94 11.97 -2.06
C ALA A 10 27.79 11.69 -3.05
N THR A 11 26.93 10.75 -2.69
CA THR A 11 25.74 10.44 -3.45
C THR A 11 24.80 11.61 -3.28
N ASP A 12 24.77 12.50 -4.27
CA ASP A 12 23.88 13.65 -4.27
C ASP A 12 22.43 13.13 -4.23
N ILE A 13 21.78 13.26 -3.07
CA ILE A 13 20.40 12.78 -2.88
C ILE A 13 19.50 13.76 -3.63
N GLN A 14 19.11 13.38 -4.83
CA GLN A 14 18.22 14.20 -5.64
C GLN A 14 16.86 14.32 -4.94
N ALA A 15 16.46 15.56 -4.65
CA ALA A 15 15.14 15.82 -4.10
C ALA A 15 14.05 15.43 -5.11
N THR A 16 13.03 14.71 -4.63
CA THR A 16 11.91 14.32 -5.47
C THR A 16 11.16 15.56 -5.98
N PRO A 17 10.92 15.73 -7.31
CA PRO A 17 10.19 16.87 -7.86
C PRO A 17 8.79 17.04 -7.26
N ARG A 18 8.31 18.28 -7.08
CA ARG A 18 6.99 18.55 -6.44
C ARG A 18 5.83 17.86 -7.15
N ALA A 19 5.77 17.96 -8.48
CA ALA A 19 4.73 17.31 -9.29
C ALA A 19 4.69 15.78 -9.05
N LEU A 20 5.87 15.16 -8.93
CA LEU A 20 5.99 13.73 -8.65
C LEU A 20 5.45 13.37 -7.26
N LYS A 21 5.72 14.21 -6.24
CA LYS A 21 5.14 14.03 -4.90
C LYS A 21 3.61 14.07 -4.94
N TYR A 22 3.02 15.05 -5.64
CA TYR A 22 1.57 15.16 -5.75
C TYR A 22 0.94 13.95 -6.44
N LEU A 23 1.53 13.46 -7.54
CA LEU A 23 1.04 12.26 -8.21
C LEU A 23 1.15 11.02 -7.35
N LEU A 24 2.25 10.85 -6.60
CA LEU A 24 2.39 9.71 -5.68
C LEU A 24 1.38 9.77 -4.54
N MET A 25 1.17 10.95 -3.94
CA MET A 25 0.14 11.14 -2.90
C MET A 25 -1.25 10.83 -3.43
N PHE A 26 -1.57 11.33 -4.62
CA PHE A 26 -2.84 11.03 -5.29
C PHE A 26 -2.97 9.54 -5.57
N THR A 27 -1.91 8.87 -6.03
CA THR A 27 -1.92 7.42 -6.29
C THR A 27 -2.20 6.60 -5.02
N ILE A 28 -1.56 6.97 -3.90
CA ILE A 28 -1.77 6.32 -2.60
C ILE A 28 -3.24 6.43 -2.16
N PHE A 29 -3.86 7.59 -2.35
CA PHE A 29 -5.27 7.81 -1.99
C PHE A 29 -6.24 7.17 -2.99
N TYR A 30 -5.95 7.30 -4.28
CA TYR A 30 -6.83 6.90 -5.38
C TYR A 30 -6.98 5.39 -5.49
N ILE A 31 -5.88 4.62 -5.46
CA ILE A 31 -5.94 3.16 -5.70
C ILE A 31 -6.93 2.43 -4.79
N PRO A 32 -6.90 2.58 -3.45
CA PRO A 32 -7.87 1.91 -2.58
C PRO A 32 -9.31 2.41 -2.82
N ASN A 33 -9.47 3.67 -3.22
CA ASN A 33 -10.76 4.32 -3.45
C ASN A 33 -11.21 4.31 -4.93
N GLN A 34 -10.51 3.59 -5.83
CA GLN A 34 -10.66 3.76 -7.28
C GLN A 34 -12.10 3.54 -7.76
N ARG A 35 -12.84 2.63 -7.11
CA ARG A 35 -14.23 2.28 -7.44
C ARG A 35 -15.26 3.34 -7.05
N MET A 36 -14.87 4.32 -6.24
CA MET A 36 -15.73 5.46 -5.90
C MET A 36 -15.69 6.56 -6.96
N PHE A 37 -14.74 6.48 -7.90
CA PHE A 37 -14.58 7.45 -8.98
C PHE A 37 -15.13 6.90 -10.29
N PRO A 38 -15.60 7.77 -11.19
CA PRO A 38 -16.02 7.34 -12.52
C PRO A 38 -14.83 6.72 -13.26
N ASP A 39 -15.05 5.56 -13.88
CA ASP A 39 -14.05 4.90 -14.73
C ASP A 39 -14.23 5.32 -16.19
N PHE A 40 -13.22 5.08 -17.01
CA PHE A 40 -13.31 5.34 -18.44
C PHE A 40 -14.20 4.29 -19.12
N THR A 41 -14.90 4.71 -20.17
CA THR A 41 -15.68 3.82 -21.04
C THR A 41 -14.81 2.93 -21.93
N LEU A 42 -13.52 3.28 -22.10
CA LEU A 42 -12.57 2.55 -22.93
C LEU A 42 -11.98 1.36 -22.19
N THR A 43 -12.31 0.16 -22.67
CA THR A 43 -11.82 -1.09 -22.07
C THR A 43 -10.30 -1.17 -22.08
N GLY A 44 -9.70 -1.28 -20.90
CA GLY A 44 -8.25 -1.39 -20.73
C GLY A 44 -7.52 -0.08 -20.43
N LEU A 45 -8.19 1.07 -20.52
CA LEU A 45 -7.69 2.35 -20.02
C LEU A 45 -8.35 2.66 -18.67
N ASN A 46 -7.58 2.76 -17.60
CA ASN A 46 -8.07 3.20 -16.30
C ASN A 46 -7.16 4.31 -15.75
N ILE A 47 -7.64 5.05 -14.75
CA ILE A 47 -6.88 6.14 -14.13
C ILE A 47 -5.56 5.61 -13.54
N THR A 48 -5.52 4.39 -13.02
CA THR A 48 -4.30 3.76 -12.51
C THR A 48 -3.21 3.64 -13.58
N ASN A 49 -3.56 3.26 -14.82
CA ASN A 49 -2.63 3.20 -15.95
C ASN A 49 -2.10 4.60 -16.29
N LEU A 50 -2.98 5.61 -16.30
CA LEU A 50 -2.61 6.99 -16.58
C LEU A 50 -1.67 7.54 -15.51
N LEU A 51 -1.95 7.29 -14.24
CA LEU A 51 -1.08 7.67 -13.13
C LEU A 51 0.29 6.99 -13.24
N PHE A 52 0.30 5.69 -13.55
CA PHE A 52 1.53 4.94 -13.76
C PHE A 52 2.39 5.57 -14.86
N VAL A 53 1.81 5.81 -16.04
CA VAL A 53 2.52 6.39 -17.18
C VAL A 53 2.96 7.83 -16.88
N ALA A 54 2.10 8.65 -16.26
CA ALA A 54 2.44 10.03 -15.91
C ALA A 54 3.63 10.10 -14.95
N ILE A 55 3.64 9.24 -13.93
CA ILE A 55 4.76 9.17 -12.99
C ILE A 55 6.03 8.66 -13.70
N LEU A 56 5.93 7.62 -14.52
CA LEU A 56 7.06 7.09 -15.29
C LEU A 56 7.69 8.18 -16.18
N ILE A 57 6.87 8.93 -16.90
CA ILE A 57 7.31 10.07 -17.73
C ILE A 57 8.03 11.11 -16.88
N LEU A 58 7.51 11.46 -15.70
CA LEU A 58 8.18 12.41 -14.82
C LEU A 58 9.51 11.88 -14.27
N ILE A 59 9.61 10.60 -13.92
CA ILE A 59 10.88 9.98 -13.50
C ILE A 59 11.91 10.08 -14.63
N MET A 60 11.53 9.73 -15.85
CA MET A 60 12.39 9.78 -17.03
C MET A 60 12.82 11.20 -17.38
N ARG A 61 11.87 12.15 -17.42
CA ARG A 61 12.12 13.56 -17.76
C ARG A 61 13.04 14.24 -16.74
N ASN A 62 12.83 13.98 -15.45
CA ASN A 62 13.66 14.54 -14.38
C ASN A 62 14.95 13.74 -14.14
N LYS A 63 15.19 12.69 -14.93
CA LYS A 63 16.36 11.80 -14.87
C LYS A 63 16.65 11.34 -13.45
N VAL A 64 15.60 11.01 -12.69
CA VAL A 64 15.74 10.62 -11.27
C VAL A 64 16.57 9.34 -11.19
N LYS A 65 17.69 9.40 -10.47
CA LYS A 65 18.60 8.26 -10.30
C LYS A 65 18.42 7.64 -8.92
N ALA A 66 18.19 6.33 -8.88
CA ALA A 66 18.33 5.58 -7.65
C ALA A 66 19.80 5.27 -7.37
N GLN A 67 20.19 5.37 -6.10
CA GLN A 67 21.57 5.09 -5.67
C GLN A 67 21.94 3.61 -5.82
N THR A 68 20.96 2.74 -5.64
CA THR A 68 21.14 1.29 -5.65
C THR A 68 20.07 0.62 -6.49
N ARG A 69 20.35 -0.61 -6.92
CA ARG A 69 19.38 -1.43 -7.65
C ARG A 69 18.21 -1.80 -6.74
N ALA A 70 17.00 -1.79 -7.28
CA ALA A 70 15.80 -2.18 -6.55
C ALA A 70 15.97 -3.59 -5.92
N PRO A 71 15.86 -3.73 -4.59
CA PRO A 71 16.17 -4.97 -3.85
C PRO A 71 15.40 -6.21 -4.31
N LEU A 72 14.16 -6.03 -4.78
CA LEU A 72 13.27 -7.13 -5.16
C LEU A 72 13.19 -7.38 -6.68
N LYS A 73 14.07 -6.77 -7.48
CA LYS A 73 13.98 -6.83 -8.95
C LYS A 73 13.90 -8.26 -9.48
N LYS A 74 14.76 -9.16 -8.99
CA LYS A 74 14.83 -10.54 -9.49
C LYS A 74 13.58 -11.33 -9.15
N GLN A 75 13.06 -11.14 -7.93
CA GLN A 75 11.88 -11.82 -7.40
C GLN A 75 10.64 -11.41 -8.20
N PHE A 76 10.47 -10.11 -8.48
CA PHE A 76 9.39 -9.63 -9.33
C PHE A 76 9.51 -10.14 -10.77
N VAL A 77 10.71 -10.14 -11.37
CA VAL A 77 10.89 -10.69 -12.73
C VAL A 77 10.53 -12.17 -12.79
N PHE A 78 11.00 -12.97 -11.82
CA PHE A 78 10.62 -14.37 -11.72
C PHE A 78 9.11 -14.53 -11.58
N PHE A 79 8.47 -13.74 -10.72
CA PHE A 79 7.03 -13.78 -10.53
C PHE A 79 6.25 -13.38 -11.80
N PHE A 80 6.72 -12.38 -12.56
CA PHE A 80 6.14 -12.02 -13.85
C PHE A 80 6.23 -13.15 -14.86
N LEU A 81 7.36 -13.88 -14.90
CA LEU A 81 7.50 -15.05 -15.77
C LEU A 81 6.50 -16.14 -15.38
N VAL A 82 6.33 -16.41 -14.09
CA VAL A 82 5.37 -17.41 -13.59
C VAL A 82 3.93 -16.99 -13.91
N LEU A 83 3.57 -15.71 -13.74
CA LEU A 83 2.24 -15.22 -14.09
C LEU A 83 1.96 -15.31 -15.59
N THR A 84 2.91 -14.90 -16.43
CA THR A 84 2.79 -15.03 -17.88
C THR A 84 2.69 -16.49 -18.29
N TRP A 85 3.45 -17.38 -17.65
CA TRP A 85 3.35 -18.82 -17.89
C TRP A 85 1.97 -19.38 -17.52
N GLY A 86 1.43 -19.00 -16.35
CA GLY A 86 0.07 -19.37 -15.95
C GLY A 86 -1.00 -18.86 -16.92
N PHE A 87 -0.85 -17.63 -17.41
CA PHE A 87 -1.71 -17.07 -18.46
C PHE A 87 -1.65 -17.91 -19.74
N LEU A 88 -0.44 -18.23 -20.24
CA LEU A 88 -0.27 -19.04 -21.45
C LEU A 88 -0.89 -20.43 -21.32
N ILE A 89 -0.72 -21.09 -20.17
CA ILE A 89 -1.38 -22.37 -19.90
C ILE A 89 -2.90 -22.22 -19.94
N GLY A 90 -3.44 -21.17 -19.32
CA GLY A 90 -4.87 -20.86 -19.36
C GLY A 90 -5.39 -20.73 -20.80
N GLN A 91 -4.68 -19.96 -21.63
CA GLN A 91 -5.08 -19.74 -23.03
C GLN A 91 -5.02 -20.98 -23.92
N VAL A 92 -4.15 -21.94 -23.60
CA VAL A 92 -4.12 -23.24 -24.30
C VAL A 92 -5.38 -24.06 -24.01
N HIS A 93 -5.98 -23.91 -22.82
CA HIS A 93 -7.17 -24.68 -22.42
C HIS A 93 -8.48 -23.98 -22.78
N ASP A 94 -8.53 -22.65 -22.67
CA ASP A 94 -9.70 -21.86 -23.04
C ASP A 94 -9.27 -20.53 -23.67
N ILE A 95 -9.48 -20.41 -24.98
CA ILE A 95 -9.14 -19.21 -25.76
C ILE A 95 -10.33 -18.23 -25.86
N SER A 96 -11.50 -18.60 -25.35
CA SER A 96 -12.70 -17.76 -25.47
C SER A 96 -12.62 -16.49 -24.62
N THR A 97 -11.75 -16.48 -23.60
CA THR A 97 -11.62 -15.42 -22.59
C THR A 97 -10.29 -14.66 -22.64
N VAL A 98 -9.49 -14.81 -23.71
CA VAL A 98 -8.15 -14.20 -23.89
C VAL A 98 -8.07 -12.76 -23.44
N PHE A 99 -9.03 -11.94 -23.87
CA PHE A 99 -9.00 -10.52 -23.58
C PHE A 99 -9.24 -10.20 -22.09
N ALA A 100 -10.13 -10.94 -21.44
CA ALA A 100 -10.40 -10.79 -20.00
C ALA A 100 -9.18 -11.25 -19.19
N ASP A 101 -8.61 -12.40 -19.53
CA ASP A 101 -7.44 -12.96 -18.85
C ASP A 101 -6.20 -12.08 -19.03
N PHE A 102 -6.02 -11.50 -20.23
CA PHE A 102 -4.95 -10.54 -20.48
C PHE A 102 -5.10 -9.29 -19.60
N GLN A 103 -6.34 -8.80 -19.40
CA GLN A 103 -6.56 -7.68 -18.49
C GLN A 103 -6.21 -8.03 -17.04
N VAL A 104 -6.53 -9.25 -16.59
CA VAL A 104 -6.14 -9.72 -15.25
C VAL A 104 -4.62 -9.77 -15.12
N LEU A 105 -3.92 -10.39 -16.08
CA LEU A 105 -2.45 -10.45 -16.10
C LEU A 105 -1.84 -9.05 -16.09
N LYS A 106 -2.29 -8.17 -16.98
CA LYS A 106 -1.84 -6.79 -17.09
C LYS A 106 -1.99 -6.05 -15.76
N ASN A 107 -3.16 -6.15 -15.13
CA ASN A 107 -3.43 -5.46 -13.87
C ASN A 107 -2.54 -6.01 -12.73
N ALA A 108 -2.37 -7.33 -12.65
CA ALA A 108 -1.48 -7.95 -11.67
C ALA A 108 -0.04 -7.44 -11.80
N VAL A 109 0.50 -7.45 -13.03
CA VAL A 109 1.85 -6.94 -13.33
C VAL A 109 1.94 -5.44 -13.02
N LEU A 110 0.97 -4.64 -13.43
CA LEU A 110 0.99 -3.19 -13.24
C LEU A 110 1.03 -2.80 -11.76
N TYR A 111 0.19 -3.38 -10.90
CA TYR A 111 0.18 -3.07 -9.47
C TYR A 111 1.52 -3.42 -8.82
N MET A 112 2.19 -4.48 -9.27
CA MET A 112 3.53 -4.82 -8.84
C MET A 112 4.59 -3.86 -9.36
N LEU A 113 4.44 -3.33 -10.58
CA LEU A 113 5.36 -2.33 -11.13
C LEU A 113 5.34 -1.00 -10.36
N LEU A 114 4.25 -0.68 -9.67
CA LEU A 114 4.18 0.49 -8.78
C LEU A 114 5.26 0.46 -7.70
N TYR A 115 5.71 -0.72 -7.25
CA TYR A 115 6.85 -0.85 -6.33
C TYR A 115 8.11 -0.20 -6.90
N PHE A 116 8.47 -0.52 -8.15
CA PHE A 116 9.67 0.05 -8.79
C PHE A 116 9.50 1.54 -9.00
N LEU A 117 8.32 1.95 -9.43
CA LEU A 117 8.01 3.35 -9.70
C LEU A 117 8.12 4.20 -8.43
N ALA A 118 7.61 3.73 -7.29
CA ALA A 118 7.82 4.36 -5.99
C ALA A 118 9.30 4.33 -5.56
N TYR A 119 9.98 3.19 -5.73
CA TYR A 119 11.39 3.03 -5.38
C TYR A 119 12.30 4.00 -6.13
N TYR A 120 12.09 4.18 -7.44
CA TYR A 120 12.88 5.11 -8.25
C TYR A 120 12.44 6.56 -8.05
N ALA A 121 11.16 6.83 -7.81
CA ALA A 121 10.66 8.18 -7.59
C ALA A 121 11.13 8.80 -6.27
N VAL A 122 11.24 8.01 -5.21
CA VAL A 122 11.42 8.50 -3.84
C VAL A 122 12.83 8.22 -3.35
N GLN A 123 13.72 9.21 -3.45
CA GLN A 123 15.13 9.09 -3.03
C GLN A 123 15.45 9.82 -1.71
N ASP A 124 14.53 10.65 -1.20
CA ASP A 124 14.78 11.52 -0.06
C ASP A 124 13.85 11.24 1.15
N THR A 125 14.41 11.33 2.36
CA THR A 125 13.70 11.05 3.61
C THR A 125 12.50 11.96 3.86
N LYS A 126 12.54 13.21 3.36
CA LYS A 126 11.40 14.14 3.51
C LYS A 126 10.20 13.65 2.73
N THR A 127 10.41 13.18 1.49
CA THR A 127 9.35 12.60 0.66
C THR A 127 8.86 11.27 1.22
N ILE A 128 9.74 10.41 1.74
CA ILE A 128 9.33 9.18 2.45
C ILE A 128 8.37 9.52 3.58
N ARG A 129 8.72 10.50 4.44
CA ARG A 129 7.85 10.93 5.55
C ARG A 129 6.51 11.46 5.04
N LEU A 130 6.52 12.31 4.00
CA LEU A 130 5.30 12.86 3.42
C LEU A 130 4.37 11.73 2.94
N LEU A 131 4.86 10.82 2.10
CA LEU A 131 4.07 9.72 1.57
C LEU A 131 3.62 8.75 2.67
N PHE A 132 4.45 8.53 3.69
CA PHE A 132 4.06 7.77 4.87
C PHE A 132 2.87 8.41 5.58
N PHE A 133 2.91 9.72 5.84
CA PHE A 133 1.76 10.45 6.39
C PHE A 133 0.54 10.40 5.46
N THR A 134 0.74 10.43 4.14
CA THR A 134 -0.37 10.23 3.18
C THR A 134 -1.01 8.86 3.34
N ILE A 135 -0.23 7.78 3.45
CA ILE A 135 -0.75 6.43 3.70
C ILE A 135 -1.56 6.41 5.01
N LEU A 136 -1.03 7.03 6.06
CA LEU A 136 -1.72 7.09 7.35
C LEU A 136 -3.04 7.86 7.23
N PHE A 137 -3.03 8.99 6.54
CA PHE A 137 -4.23 9.79 6.29
C PHE A 137 -5.27 9.03 5.46
N THR A 138 -4.87 8.41 4.35
CA THR A 138 -5.75 7.57 3.52
C THR A 138 -6.38 6.46 4.35
N THR A 139 -5.58 5.76 5.17
CA THR A 139 -6.07 4.69 6.05
C THR A 139 -7.13 5.20 7.03
N PHE A 140 -6.90 6.38 7.63
CA PHE A 140 -7.87 7.01 8.52
C PHE A 140 -9.17 7.38 7.78
N PHE A 141 -9.04 7.98 6.60
CA PHE A 141 -10.19 8.35 5.77
C PHE A 141 -11.01 7.12 5.35
N ASP A 142 -10.36 6.05 4.92
CA ASP A 142 -11.00 4.80 4.52
C ASP A 142 -11.67 4.10 5.71
N THR A 143 -11.06 4.22 6.90
CA THR A 143 -11.68 3.76 8.15
C THR A 143 -12.95 4.55 8.47
N TYR A 144 -12.93 5.87 8.26
CA TYR A 144 -14.12 6.71 8.43
C TYR A 144 -15.25 6.31 7.46
N LEU A 145 -14.93 6.00 6.20
CA LEU A 145 -15.90 5.47 5.25
C LEU A 145 -16.47 4.12 5.71
N GLY A 146 -15.61 3.24 6.24
CA GLY A 146 -16.05 1.99 6.85
C GLY A 146 -16.99 2.22 8.03
N LEU A 147 -16.71 3.18 8.92
CA LEU A 147 -17.63 3.53 10.01
C LEU A 147 -18.98 4.00 9.49
N ARG A 148 -19.00 4.87 8.47
CA ARG A 148 -20.25 5.30 7.85
C ARG A 148 -21.07 4.10 7.38
N GLN A 149 -20.42 3.14 6.71
CA GLN A 149 -21.06 1.92 6.27
C GLN A 149 -21.56 1.05 7.44
N VAL A 150 -20.84 0.99 8.57
CA VAL A 150 -21.34 0.35 9.80
C VAL A 150 -22.61 1.01 10.30
N LEU A 151 -22.65 2.35 10.35
CA LEU A 151 -23.83 3.10 10.80
C LEU A 151 -25.04 2.87 9.88
N ASP A 152 -24.81 2.82 8.56
CA ASP A 152 -25.85 2.54 7.56
C ASP A 152 -26.40 1.10 7.70
N TYR A 153 -25.56 0.14 8.07
CA TYR A 153 -25.92 -1.28 8.19
C TYR A 153 -26.52 -1.67 9.55
N GLY A 154 -26.16 -0.91 10.59
CA GLY A 154 -26.40 -1.26 11.99
C GLY A 154 -25.31 -2.18 12.55
N PHE A 155 -25.29 -2.31 13.88
CA PHE A 155 -24.25 -3.06 14.59
C PHE A 155 -24.48 -4.58 14.64
N ASN A 156 -25.64 -5.06 14.20
CA ASN A 156 -25.98 -6.48 14.24
C ASN A 156 -25.31 -7.26 13.11
N TYR A 157 -24.89 -8.49 13.41
CA TYR A 157 -24.30 -9.35 12.39
C TYR A 157 -25.30 -9.69 11.29
N ASN A 158 -24.86 -9.53 10.05
CA ASN A 158 -25.58 -9.96 8.86
C ASN A 158 -24.58 -10.23 7.73
N GLU A 159 -24.62 -11.42 7.12
CA GLU A 159 -23.70 -11.83 6.05
C GLU A 159 -23.74 -10.92 4.83
N MET A 160 -24.90 -10.31 4.55
CA MET A 160 -25.10 -9.41 3.42
C MET A 160 -24.69 -7.96 3.73
N ARG A 161 -24.39 -7.63 4.99
CA ARG A 161 -24.07 -6.27 5.46
C ARG A 161 -22.70 -6.21 6.12
N ARG A 162 -21.70 -6.75 5.43
CA ARG A 162 -20.30 -6.70 5.85
C ARG A 162 -19.64 -5.44 5.30
N VAL A 163 -18.84 -4.77 6.12
CA VAL A 163 -18.08 -3.59 5.69
C VAL A 163 -17.14 -3.95 4.54
N ALA A 164 -17.21 -3.18 3.46
CA ALA A 164 -16.47 -3.38 2.23
C ALA A 164 -15.77 -2.09 1.74
N ALA A 165 -16.00 -0.96 2.40
CA ALA A 165 -15.23 0.26 2.17
C ALA A 165 -13.73 0.03 2.41
N PRO A 166 -12.82 0.69 1.68
CA PRO A 166 -13.08 1.69 0.63
C PRO A 166 -13.38 1.08 -0.76
N PHE A 167 -13.46 -0.24 -0.89
CA PHE A 167 -13.57 -0.87 -2.21
C PHE A 167 -14.98 -0.82 -2.80
N SER A 168 -16.02 -1.01 -1.98
CA SER A 168 -17.40 -0.90 -2.43
C SER A 168 -18.38 -0.84 -1.25
N TRP A 169 -19.66 -0.64 -1.57
CA TRP A 169 -20.78 -0.82 -0.65
C TRP A 169 -21.43 -2.21 -0.77
N ASN A 170 -20.73 -3.17 -1.40
CA ASN A 170 -21.19 -4.54 -1.58
C ASN A 170 -20.36 -5.48 -0.69
N SER A 171 -21.03 -6.34 0.07
CA SER A 171 -20.40 -7.30 1.00
C SER A 171 -19.43 -8.28 0.33
N THR A 172 -19.51 -8.46 -0.99
CA THR A 172 -18.57 -9.29 -1.77
C THR A 172 -17.12 -8.82 -1.68
N ASP A 173 -16.87 -7.53 -1.45
CA ASP A 173 -15.51 -6.99 -1.29
C ASP A 173 -15.06 -6.89 0.18
N ALA A 174 -15.85 -7.37 1.14
CA ALA A 174 -15.52 -7.29 2.57
C ALA A 174 -14.18 -7.97 2.93
N ASN A 175 -13.85 -9.07 2.25
CA ASN A 175 -12.56 -9.75 2.45
C ASN A 175 -11.38 -8.90 1.95
N ARG A 176 -11.56 -8.15 0.85
CA ARG A 176 -10.54 -7.22 0.36
C ARG A 176 -10.36 -6.04 1.31
N SER A 177 -11.46 -5.48 1.80
CA SER A 177 -11.47 -4.45 2.84
C SER A 177 -10.72 -4.90 4.10
N SER A 178 -11.00 -6.11 4.56
CA SER A 178 -10.34 -6.68 5.72
C SER A 178 -8.83 -6.87 5.53
N ALA A 179 -8.40 -7.37 4.37
CA ALA A 179 -6.98 -7.49 4.05
C ALA A 179 -6.28 -6.12 4.01
N PHE A 180 -6.94 -5.12 3.41
CA PHE A 180 -6.46 -3.73 3.40
C PHE A 180 -6.27 -3.20 4.83
N PHE A 181 -7.30 -3.25 5.67
CA PHE A 181 -7.20 -2.76 7.05
C PHE A 181 -6.11 -3.51 7.84
N THR A 182 -6.00 -4.82 7.67
CA THR A 182 -4.96 -5.61 8.34
C THR A 182 -3.55 -5.10 8.03
N ILE A 183 -3.27 -4.80 6.76
CA ILE A 183 -1.96 -4.30 6.32
C ILE A 183 -1.71 -2.89 6.86
N TYR A 184 -2.65 -1.97 6.65
CA TYR A 184 -2.41 -0.55 6.91
C TYR A 184 -2.61 -0.14 8.38
N LEU A 185 -3.47 -0.83 9.13
CA LEU A 185 -3.56 -0.65 10.58
C LEU A 185 -2.29 -1.12 11.28
N THR A 186 -1.59 -2.11 10.74
CA THR A 186 -0.28 -2.51 11.26
C THR A 186 0.73 -1.36 11.16
N LEU A 187 0.71 -0.58 10.08
CA LEU A 187 1.55 0.61 9.93
C LEU A 187 1.17 1.71 10.94
N MET A 188 -0.12 1.88 11.23
CA MET A 188 -0.58 2.75 12.34
C MET A 188 -0.04 2.27 13.68
N GLY A 189 -0.10 0.97 13.96
CA GLY A 189 0.43 0.38 15.19
C GLY A 189 1.95 0.56 15.34
N VAL A 190 2.71 0.39 14.26
CA VAL A 190 4.15 0.70 14.24
C VAL A 190 4.38 2.18 14.59
N THR A 191 3.60 3.09 14.02
CA THR A 191 3.70 4.53 14.30
C THR A 191 3.39 4.84 15.76
N ALA A 192 2.30 4.30 16.30
CA ALA A 192 1.89 4.49 17.70
C ALA A 192 2.96 3.99 18.69
N LEU A 193 3.61 2.87 18.39
CA LEU A 193 4.58 2.22 19.27
C LEU A 193 5.99 2.81 19.17
N TYR A 194 6.46 3.10 17.95
CA TYR A 194 7.88 3.40 17.69
C TYR A 194 8.19 4.86 17.33
N TYR A 195 7.20 5.70 17.00
CA TYR A 195 7.46 7.08 16.58
C TYR A 195 7.83 7.99 17.77
N ARG A 196 9.10 8.00 18.17
CA ARG A 196 9.56 8.72 19.38
C ARG A 196 9.50 10.24 19.30
N SER A 197 9.49 10.81 18.10
CA SER A 197 9.68 12.26 17.88
C SER A 197 8.52 13.13 18.39
N SER A 198 7.30 12.60 18.48
CA SER A 198 6.13 13.37 18.94
C SER A 198 5.14 12.48 19.68
N ARG A 199 4.89 12.81 20.95
CA ARG A 199 3.88 12.10 21.77
C ARG A 199 2.48 12.27 21.18
N THR A 200 2.16 13.45 20.65
CA THR A 200 0.87 13.74 20.03
C THR A 200 0.60 12.84 18.83
N VAL A 201 1.58 12.70 17.93
CA VAL A 201 1.44 11.82 16.76
C VAL A 201 1.20 10.36 17.17
N ARG A 202 1.85 9.90 18.25
CA ARG A 202 1.63 8.54 18.76
C ARG A 202 0.22 8.33 19.29
N TRP A 203 -0.31 9.28 20.06
CA TRP A 203 -1.66 9.20 20.60
C TRP A 203 -2.71 9.25 19.50
N ILE A 204 -2.53 10.11 18.49
CA ILE A 204 -3.38 10.15 17.31
C ILE A 204 -3.32 8.80 16.59
N ALA A 205 -2.13 8.27 16.32
CA ALA A 205 -1.97 6.97 15.66
C ALA A 205 -2.60 5.82 16.45
N LEU A 206 -2.54 5.86 17.79
CA LEU A 206 -3.20 4.88 18.65
C LEU A 206 -4.73 4.99 18.57
N GLY A 207 -5.27 6.20 18.58
CA GLY A 207 -6.70 6.45 18.39
C GLY A 207 -7.19 5.94 17.03
N CYS A 208 -6.46 6.28 15.96
CA CYS A 208 -6.75 5.79 14.61
C CYS A 208 -6.65 4.26 14.50
N LEU A 209 -5.68 3.65 15.19
CA LEU A 209 -5.55 2.19 15.25
C LEU A 209 -6.77 1.54 15.92
N ALA A 210 -7.15 2.01 17.11
CA ALA A 210 -8.30 1.47 17.83
C ALA A 210 -9.60 1.64 17.03
N PHE A 211 -9.76 2.82 16.43
CA PHE A 211 -10.88 3.11 15.53
C PHE A 211 -10.92 2.18 14.32
N GLY A 212 -9.77 1.94 13.68
CA GLY A 212 -9.65 1.04 12.55
C GLY A 212 -9.90 -0.43 12.90
N ILE A 213 -9.41 -0.88 14.05
CA ILE A 213 -9.68 -2.23 14.54
C ILE A 213 -11.19 -2.42 14.74
N PHE A 214 -11.86 -1.44 15.36
CA PHE A 214 -13.30 -1.45 15.54
C PHE A 214 -14.04 -1.61 14.21
N VAL A 215 -13.73 -0.77 13.20
CA VAL A 215 -14.35 -0.88 11.87
C VAL A 215 -14.03 -2.22 11.21
N ASN A 216 -12.80 -2.71 11.34
CA ASN A 216 -12.40 -3.99 10.76
C ASN A 216 -13.18 -5.17 11.37
N PHE A 217 -13.65 -5.10 12.61
CA PHE A 217 -14.54 -6.12 13.17
C PHE A 217 -15.84 -6.28 12.35
N PHE A 218 -16.37 -5.20 11.79
CA PHE A 218 -17.58 -5.25 10.95
C PHE A 218 -17.33 -5.75 9.52
N THR A 219 -16.08 -6.07 9.16
CA THR A 219 -15.79 -6.85 7.94
C THR A 219 -16.10 -8.34 8.14
N TYR A 220 -16.30 -8.80 9.38
CA TYR A 220 -16.61 -10.18 9.74
C TYR A 220 -15.60 -11.23 9.23
N SER A 221 -14.32 -10.83 9.11
CA SER A 221 -13.23 -11.70 8.65
C SER A 221 -12.43 -12.28 9.81
N ARG A 222 -12.71 -13.55 10.14
CA ARG A 222 -12.01 -14.30 11.20
C ARG A 222 -10.49 -14.35 11.02
N GLN A 223 -10.03 -14.45 9.77
CA GLN A 223 -8.61 -14.49 9.44
C GLN A 223 -7.91 -13.18 9.78
N SER A 224 -8.54 -12.04 9.48
CA SER A 224 -7.97 -10.73 9.79
C SER A 224 -7.79 -10.50 11.28
N TYR A 225 -8.74 -10.96 12.10
CA TYR A 225 -8.62 -10.83 13.56
C TYR A 225 -7.41 -11.59 14.08
N GLY A 226 -7.20 -12.81 13.60
CA GLY A 226 -6.04 -13.62 13.95
C GLY A 226 -4.73 -12.94 13.55
N ILE A 227 -4.66 -12.43 12.31
CA ILE A 227 -3.46 -11.74 11.81
C ILE A 227 -3.19 -10.47 12.61
N LEU A 228 -4.21 -9.63 12.87
CA LEU A 228 -4.04 -8.41 13.67
C LEU A 228 -3.57 -8.71 15.09
N ALA A 229 -4.15 -9.72 15.74
CA ALA A 229 -3.73 -10.14 17.09
C ALA A 229 -2.25 -10.56 17.10
N VAL A 230 -1.83 -11.40 16.15
CA VAL A 230 -0.44 -11.84 16.02
C VAL A 230 0.49 -10.65 15.74
N LEU A 231 0.11 -9.74 14.85
CA LEU A 231 0.93 -8.56 14.54
C LEU A 231 1.06 -7.62 15.74
N ILE A 232 -0.01 -7.38 16.50
CA ILE A 232 0.04 -6.59 17.73
C ILE A 232 0.96 -7.25 18.76
N LEU A 233 0.87 -8.58 18.94
CA LEU A 233 1.73 -9.33 19.85
C LEU A 233 3.21 -9.22 19.43
N ILE A 234 3.52 -9.40 18.15
CA ILE A 234 4.89 -9.25 17.62
C ILE A 234 5.42 -7.84 17.86
N LEU A 235 4.60 -6.82 17.57
CA LEU A 235 5.00 -5.42 17.74
C LEU A 235 5.21 -5.06 19.22
N ALA A 236 4.36 -5.54 20.11
CA ALA A 236 4.47 -5.35 21.55
C ALA A 236 5.70 -6.08 22.13
N PHE A 237 5.92 -7.33 21.73
CA PHE A 237 7.09 -8.11 22.14
C PHE A 237 8.39 -7.45 21.68
N ARG A 238 8.48 -7.09 20.39
CA ARG A 238 9.65 -6.35 19.87
C ARG A 238 9.87 -5.03 20.60
N ARG A 239 8.81 -4.32 20.98
CA ARG A 239 8.94 -3.07 21.73
C ARG A 239 9.56 -3.34 23.10
N ASN A 240 9.12 -4.38 23.80
CA ASN A 240 9.66 -4.74 25.11
C ASN A 240 11.12 -5.19 25.02
N VAL A 241 11.49 -5.97 24.01
CA VAL A 241 12.89 -6.37 23.78
C VAL A 241 13.77 -5.15 23.44
N LEU A 242 13.35 -4.31 22.49
CA LEU A 242 14.12 -3.16 22.02
C LEU A 242 14.19 -2.00 23.04
N LEU A 243 13.17 -1.81 23.86
CA LEU A 243 13.16 -0.76 24.91
C LEU A 243 13.69 -1.27 26.25
N GLY A 244 13.52 -2.56 26.55
CA GLY A 244 14.04 -3.19 27.77
C GLY A 244 15.56 -3.36 27.73
N GLY A 245 16.14 -3.70 26.57
CA GLY A 245 17.59 -3.81 26.40
C GLY A 245 18.36 -2.49 26.36
N CYS A 246 17.67 -1.35 26.33
CA CYS A 246 18.27 -0.01 26.34
C CYS A 246 18.15 0.68 27.72
N ARG A 247 17.75 -0.06 28.76
CA ARG A 247 17.62 0.38 30.16
C ARG A 247 18.75 -0.16 31.08
N THR A 248 19.90 -0.50 30.50
CA THR A 248 21.15 -0.78 31.22
C THR A 248 22.20 0.23 30.82
#